data_AF-A0A0S8DD28-F1
#
_entry.id   AF-A0A0S8DD28-F1
#
_cell.length_a   1.000
_cell.length_b   1.000
_cell.length_c   1.000
_cell.angle_alpha   90.00
_cell.angle_beta   90.00
_cell.angle_gamma   90.00
#
_symmetry.space_group_name_H-M   'P 1'
#
loop_
_entity.id
_entity.type
_entity.pdbx_description
1 polymer ?
#
loop_
_entity_poly.entity_id
_entity_poly.type
_entity_poly.pdbx_seq_one_letter_code
_entity_poly.pdbx_strand_id
1 'polypeptide(L)'
;MVKKMTCLVTLVLLLVQFETASAQTMWSDSGPDHLWSTAENWSPQSVPTNMDPASIDSPDNTHCEIQDGIEAECETLRVGNSSFTANLDISGGSLTAAGAYVGVDNGIGHGVLNISGGLFSTGSLQVGWRGIGTVNMTGGTIELNDNLVVPGLTGTGEVNLNGGTIFASELRLTSDSGSLDITKGTLILDGNDLEVIQTNIDNGRLTAYGGQGSVDADYDVTNPGKTTVTATPLLKPNPVDGGSLSPGQVELSWTLPDPLMPGMPVSVDVYFTDDLQALTQFTDPAAIRIITNQSVSSVSVQTEPKTRYYWAVDVYYAEGALPVYGPIFSFFTDNQPPSVQLEKDLVTTWLTDGAVDVSLDATVTDDSSGLYTVTWTVVSQPVGATAVFSDSGAEDTVVSLGATGQYILQLEADDGEYTGSHTVTIDVYADGCEAAKSLPGFQLIPGDLNEDCVVNELDLAILEAHWLESNKLE
;
A
#
# COMPACT_ATOMS: atom_id res chain seq x y z
N MET A 1 54.52 53.64 49.42
CA MET A 1 55.59 52.93 48.70
C MET A 1 55.34 51.43 48.86
N VAL A 2 54.59 50.80 47.96
CA VAL A 2 54.44 49.33 47.97
C VAL A 2 54.43 48.86 46.51
N LYS A 3 55.43 48.06 46.16
CA LYS A 3 55.69 47.45 44.85
C LYS A 3 54.54 46.50 44.48
N LYS A 4 54.01 46.62 43.26
CA LYS A 4 53.12 45.63 42.66
C LYS A 4 53.95 44.46 42.11
N MET A 5 53.57 43.25 42.50
CA MET A 5 54.09 41.98 42.01
C MET A 5 53.23 41.56 40.81
N THR A 6 53.87 41.33 39.69
CA THR A 6 53.29 40.84 38.43
C THR A 6 52.93 39.37 38.59
N CYS A 7 51.69 38.97 38.29
CA CYS A 7 51.31 37.57 38.14
C CYS A 7 50.84 37.37 36.69
N LEU A 8 51.61 36.58 35.95
CA LEU A 8 51.33 36.15 34.59
C LEU A 8 50.29 35.02 34.66
N VAL A 9 49.12 35.20 34.05
CA VAL A 9 48.15 34.11 33.86
C VAL A 9 48.07 33.85 32.36
N THR A 10 48.63 32.72 31.95
CA THR A 10 48.55 32.16 30.61
C THR A 10 47.15 31.63 30.37
N LEU A 11 46.39 32.29 29.50
CA LEU A 11 45.09 31.81 29.02
C LEU A 11 45.36 30.87 27.83
N VAL A 12 45.18 29.57 28.05
CA VAL A 12 45.17 28.57 26.96
C VAL A 12 43.81 28.68 26.28
N LEU A 13 43.80 29.29 25.08
CA LEU A 13 42.64 29.32 24.20
C LEU A 13 42.52 27.92 23.56
N LEU A 14 41.61 27.08 24.07
CA LEU A 14 41.14 25.90 23.36
C LEU A 14 40.31 26.39 22.17
N LEU A 15 40.94 26.50 21.01
CA LEU A 15 40.27 26.58 19.72
C LEU A 15 39.55 25.25 19.50
N VAL A 16 38.27 25.19 19.86
CA VAL A 16 37.37 24.17 19.33
C VAL A 16 37.09 24.57 17.89
N GLN A 17 37.77 23.93 16.95
CA GLN A 17 37.42 24.04 15.53
C GLN A 17 36.03 23.43 15.35
N PHE A 18 35.03 24.26 15.12
CA PHE A 18 33.82 23.83 14.43
C PHE A 18 34.09 23.95 12.93
N GLU A 19 34.79 22.95 12.38
CA GLU A 19 34.72 22.60 10.97
C GLU A 19 33.97 21.26 11.00
N THR A 20 32.79 21.12 10.41
CA THR A 20 32.61 21.06 8.96
C THR A 20 31.20 21.51 8.57
N ALA A 21 31.08 22.51 7.68
CA ALA A 21 29.98 22.46 6.73
C ALA A 21 30.30 21.30 5.78
N SER A 22 29.44 20.28 5.69
CA SER A 22 29.64 19.27 4.65
C SER A 22 29.50 19.94 3.29
N ALA A 23 30.40 19.60 2.37
CA ALA A 23 30.34 20.14 1.01
C ALA A 23 29.17 19.49 0.29
N GLN A 24 28.29 20.30 -0.29
CA GLN A 24 27.16 19.80 -1.08
C GLN A 24 27.67 18.93 -2.24
N THR A 25 27.15 17.72 -2.35
CA THR A 25 27.43 16.79 -3.43
C THR A 25 26.46 17.04 -4.58
N MET A 26 27.00 17.34 -5.76
CA MET A 26 26.21 17.80 -6.90
C MET A 26 26.12 16.70 -7.95
N TRP A 27 24.93 16.39 -8.43
CA TRP A 27 24.74 15.51 -9.58
C TRP A 27 25.34 16.17 -10.82
N SER A 28 26.19 15.43 -11.50
CA SER A 28 26.87 15.85 -12.73
C SER A 28 26.54 14.97 -13.93
N ASP A 29 25.97 13.79 -13.71
CA ASP A 29 25.56 12.84 -14.76
C ASP A 29 26.71 12.54 -15.75
N SER A 30 27.94 12.51 -15.22
CA SER A 30 29.17 12.45 -16.01
C SER A 30 29.79 11.06 -16.11
N GLY A 31 29.23 10.09 -15.39
CA GLY A 31 29.66 8.71 -15.37
C GLY A 31 29.09 7.89 -16.53
N PRO A 32 29.27 6.56 -16.49
CA PRO A 32 28.88 5.65 -17.56
C PRO A 32 27.38 5.33 -17.60
N ASP A 33 26.63 5.70 -16.57
CA ASP A 33 25.22 5.39 -16.36
C ASP A 33 24.53 6.59 -15.68
N HIS A 34 23.25 6.45 -15.34
CA HIS A 34 22.46 7.48 -14.67
C HIS A 34 22.17 7.14 -13.20
N LEU A 35 22.88 6.18 -12.60
CA LEU A 35 22.56 5.61 -11.30
C LEU A 35 23.09 6.47 -10.15
N TRP A 36 22.27 6.67 -9.11
CA TRP A 36 22.66 7.33 -7.86
C TRP A 36 23.93 6.72 -7.25
N SER A 37 24.04 5.38 -7.31
CA SER A 37 25.14 4.62 -6.71
C SER A 37 26.50 4.79 -7.40
N THR A 38 26.55 5.43 -8.57
CA THR A 38 27.78 5.58 -9.35
C THR A 38 28.48 6.87 -8.98
N ALA A 39 29.65 6.76 -8.34
CA ALA A 39 30.39 7.90 -7.82
C ALA A 39 30.72 8.94 -8.90
N GLU A 40 31.04 8.51 -10.12
CA GLU A 40 31.38 9.38 -11.26
C GLU A 40 30.21 10.24 -11.76
N ASN A 41 28.97 9.95 -11.36
CA ASN A 41 27.80 10.79 -11.63
C ASN A 41 27.63 11.94 -10.63
N TRP A 42 28.48 11.98 -9.61
CA TRP A 42 28.50 13.04 -8.62
C TRP A 42 29.78 13.86 -8.75
N SER A 43 29.71 15.11 -8.33
CA SER A 43 30.86 15.99 -8.09
C SER A 43 30.98 16.20 -6.58
N PRO A 44 32.13 15.85 -5.96
CA PRO A 44 33.46 15.65 -6.55
C PRO A 44 33.85 14.17 -6.82
N GLN A 45 32.96 13.37 -7.40
CA GLN A 45 33.13 11.92 -7.63
C GLN A 45 33.00 11.06 -6.36
N SER A 46 31.99 11.37 -5.56
CA SER A 46 31.63 10.63 -4.35
C SER A 46 30.12 10.51 -4.25
N VAL A 47 29.61 9.30 -3.98
CA VAL A 47 28.19 9.08 -3.71
C VAL A 47 27.83 9.80 -2.39
N PRO A 48 26.72 10.55 -2.33
CA PRO A 48 26.26 11.18 -1.09
C PRO A 48 26.03 10.15 0.01
N THR A 49 26.33 10.54 1.25
CA THR A 49 26.01 9.79 2.47
C THR A 49 24.98 10.56 3.31
N ASN A 50 24.46 9.97 4.38
CA ASN A 50 23.57 10.64 5.33
C ASN A 50 24.11 11.94 5.98
N MET A 51 25.39 12.27 5.77
CA MET A 51 26.02 13.52 6.22
C MET A 51 26.16 14.58 5.12
N ASP A 52 25.81 14.25 3.87
CA ASP A 52 26.06 15.08 2.70
C ASP A 52 24.75 15.58 2.08
N PRO A 53 24.58 16.89 1.88
CA PRO A 53 23.50 17.41 1.06
C PRO A 53 23.68 16.96 -0.40
N ALA A 54 22.65 16.36 -1.00
CA ALA A 54 22.63 15.92 -2.38
C ALA A 54 21.78 16.88 -3.24
N SER A 55 22.32 17.33 -4.37
CA SER A 55 21.64 18.26 -5.29
C SER A 55 21.59 17.72 -6.71
N ILE A 56 20.39 17.52 -7.23
CA ILE A 56 20.13 17.08 -8.60
C ILE A 56 19.58 18.26 -9.38
N ASP A 57 20.49 19.01 -10.01
CA ASP A 57 20.19 20.32 -10.60
C ASP A 57 20.64 20.45 -12.07
N SER A 58 21.54 19.58 -12.51
CA SER A 58 22.16 19.64 -13.83
C SER A 58 22.66 18.26 -14.25
N PRO A 59 22.81 17.98 -15.55
CA PRO A 59 22.46 18.84 -16.71
C PRO A 59 20.94 19.03 -16.88
N ASP A 60 20.54 19.88 -17.84
CA ASP A 60 19.13 20.09 -18.19
C ASP A 60 18.46 18.77 -18.58
N ASN A 61 17.30 18.52 -17.99
CA ASN A 61 16.51 17.29 -18.11
C ASN A 61 17.30 16.02 -17.76
N THR A 62 18.14 16.08 -16.72
CA THR A 62 18.79 14.88 -16.17
C THR A 62 17.77 13.96 -15.48
N HIS A 63 18.12 12.68 -15.37
CA HIS A 63 17.33 11.60 -14.78
C HIS A 63 18.23 10.80 -13.83
N CYS A 64 18.35 11.24 -12.58
CA CYS A 64 19.08 10.46 -11.57
C CYS A 64 18.24 9.25 -11.15
N GLU A 65 18.78 8.04 -11.28
CA GLU A 65 18.02 6.80 -11.09
C GLU A 65 18.38 6.04 -9.81
N ILE A 66 17.36 5.63 -9.07
CA ILE A 66 17.43 4.66 -7.98
C ILE A 66 16.55 3.46 -8.38
N GLN A 67 17.18 2.30 -8.52
CA GLN A 67 16.54 1.05 -8.91
C GLN A 67 16.75 -0.02 -7.83
N ASP A 68 16.13 -1.19 -8.02
CA ASP A 68 16.27 -2.31 -7.09
C ASP A 68 17.73 -2.67 -6.79
N GLY A 69 17.99 -2.87 -5.49
CA GLY A 69 19.33 -3.14 -4.96
C GLY A 69 20.19 -1.89 -4.68
N ILE A 70 19.71 -0.68 -4.96
CA ILE A 70 20.36 0.57 -4.55
C ILE A 70 19.81 1.03 -3.19
N GLU A 71 20.71 1.27 -2.25
CA GLU A 71 20.43 1.94 -0.97
C GLU A 71 21.09 3.33 -1.00
N ALA A 72 20.29 4.36 -1.25
CA ALA A 72 20.73 5.74 -1.34
C ALA A 72 20.50 6.49 -0.03
N GLU A 73 21.44 7.36 0.34
CA GLU A 73 21.32 8.22 1.52
C GLU A 73 21.80 9.63 1.20
N CYS A 74 21.18 10.63 1.82
CA CYS A 74 21.71 11.99 1.86
C CYS A 74 21.28 12.70 3.15
N GLU A 75 21.95 13.78 3.55
CA GLU A 75 21.46 14.63 4.64
C GLU A 75 20.20 15.37 4.18
N THR A 76 20.32 16.16 3.12
CA THR A 76 19.22 16.93 2.51
C THR A 76 19.17 16.65 1.03
N LEU A 77 17.99 16.25 0.54
CA LEU A 77 17.74 16.07 -0.88
C LEU A 77 17.24 17.38 -1.50
N ARG A 78 17.83 17.77 -2.63
CA ARG A 78 17.39 18.90 -3.46
C ARG A 78 17.27 18.46 -4.90
N VAL A 79 16.12 18.71 -5.52
CA VAL A 79 15.87 18.44 -6.93
C VAL A 79 15.37 19.70 -7.61
N GLY A 80 16.07 20.16 -8.65
CA GLY A 80 15.67 21.33 -9.44
C GLY A 80 15.91 22.67 -8.76
N ASN A 81 17.15 22.95 -8.36
CA ASN A 81 17.62 24.25 -7.86
C ASN A 81 18.24 25.14 -8.96
N SER A 82 18.39 24.63 -10.18
CA SER A 82 18.89 25.39 -11.34
C SER A 82 17.77 26.11 -12.10
N SER A 83 18.04 26.63 -13.29
CA SER A 83 17.04 27.24 -14.18
C SER A 83 16.38 26.25 -15.14
N PHE A 84 16.65 24.96 -14.97
CA PHE A 84 16.28 23.90 -15.90
C PHE A 84 15.39 22.86 -15.22
N THR A 85 14.90 21.90 -15.99
CA THR A 85 14.21 20.73 -15.43
C THR A 85 15.25 19.72 -14.95
N ALA A 86 15.04 19.11 -13.78
CA ALA A 86 15.87 18.02 -13.26
C ALA A 86 14.98 16.96 -12.62
N ASN A 87 15.24 15.69 -12.94
CA ASN A 87 14.44 14.56 -12.51
C ASN A 87 15.24 13.65 -11.57
N LEU A 88 14.56 13.16 -10.52
CA LEU A 88 14.97 12.00 -9.73
C LEU A 88 13.92 10.92 -9.93
N ASP A 89 14.35 9.75 -10.38
CA ASP A 89 13.52 8.60 -10.70
C ASP A 89 13.80 7.45 -9.71
N ILE A 90 12.83 7.15 -8.86
CA ILE A 90 12.87 6.02 -7.93
C ILE A 90 11.96 4.92 -8.49
N SER A 91 12.57 3.96 -9.16
CA SER A 91 11.89 2.80 -9.73
C SER A 91 11.91 1.58 -8.83
N GLY A 92 12.77 1.59 -7.81
CA GLY A 92 13.01 0.51 -6.88
C GLY A 92 13.96 0.95 -5.76
N GLY A 93 14.51 -0.02 -5.03
CA GLY A 93 15.53 0.27 -3.99
C GLY A 93 15.01 1.16 -2.86
N SER A 94 15.92 1.89 -2.21
CA SER A 94 15.57 2.85 -1.16
C SER A 94 16.36 4.16 -1.22
N LEU A 95 15.73 5.25 -0.78
CA LEU A 95 16.34 6.55 -0.52
C LEU A 95 15.98 7.02 0.88
N THR A 96 16.97 7.38 1.69
CA THR A 96 16.76 8.01 3.01
C THR A 96 17.36 9.42 3.03
N ALA A 97 16.57 10.40 3.47
CA ALA A 97 17.02 11.79 3.63
C ALA A 97 16.48 12.44 4.91
N ALA A 98 17.21 13.33 5.58
CA ALA A 98 16.66 14.05 6.75
C ALA A 98 15.57 15.07 6.35
N GLY A 99 15.64 15.61 5.14
CA GLY A 99 14.60 16.45 4.55
C GLY A 99 14.76 16.58 3.03
N ALA A 100 13.67 16.87 2.34
CA ALA A 100 13.64 16.86 0.88
C ALA A 100 12.91 18.07 0.29
N TYR A 101 13.51 18.66 -0.75
CA TYR A 101 12.99 19.84 -1.45
C TYR A 101 12.96 19.58 -2.96
N VAL A 102 11.80 19.74 -3.56
CA VAL A 102 11.58 19.60 -5.01
C VAL A 102 11.16 20.96 -5.56
N GLY A 103 11.85 21.48 -6.57
CA GLY A 103 11.63 22.86 -7.06
C GLY A 103 12.12 23.90 -6.05
N VAL A 104 13.45 24.04 -5.93
CA VAL A 104 14.11 24.64 -4.76
C VAL A 104 14.16 26.17 -4.83
N ASP A 105 15.32 26.82 -4.98
CA ASP A 105 15.44 28.28 -4.76
C ASP A 105 15.19 29.12 -6.02
N ASN A 106 15.30 28.52 -7.20
CA ASN A 106 15.17 29.23 -8.47
C ASN A 106 13.72 29.22 -8.97
N GLY A 107 13.11 30.40 -9.12
CA GLY A 107 11.71 30.55 -9.50
C GLY A 107 11.32 30.05 -10.91
N ILE A 108 12.30 29.73 -11.77
CA ILE A 108 12.07 29.10 -13.07
C ILE A 108 12.59 27.65 -13.14
N GLY A 109 13.25 27.16 -12.08
CA GLY A 109 13.72 25.79 -11.98
C GLY A 109 12.56 24.83 -11.78
N HIS A 110 12.64 23.65 -12.40
CA HIS A 110 11.62 22.62 -12.29
C HIS A 110 12.23 21.33 -11.73
N GLY A 111 11.98 21.05 -10.47
CA GLY A 111 12.32 19.75 -9.87
C GLY A 111 11.20 18.76 -10.10
N VAL A 112 11.54 17.56 -10.54
CA VAL A 112 10.59 16.46 -10.72
C VAL A 112 11.08 15.25 -9.93
N LEU A 113 10.22 14.73 -9.07
CA LEU A 113 10.44 13.47 -8.37
C LEU A 113 9.45 12.44 -8.91
N ASN A 114 9.93 11.43 -9.60
CA ASN A 114 9.11 10.32 -10.10
C ASN A 114 9.34 9.09 -9.24
N ILE A 115 8.26 8.46 -8.78
CA ILE A 115 8.32 7.26 -7.95
C ILE A 115 7.36 6.23 -8.56
N SER A 116 7.92 5.15 -9.11
CA SER A 116 7.17 4.01 -9.65
C SER A 116 7.33 2.74 -8.81
N GLY A 117 8.30 2.73 -7.90
CA GLY A 117 8.58 1.63 -6.98
C GLY A 117 9.50 2.07 -5.85
N GLY A 118 9.97 1.12 -5.03
CA GLY A 118 10.92 1.38 -3.94
C GLY A 118 10.36 2.15 -2.74
N LEU A 119 11.26 2.56 -1.86
CA LEU A 119 10.97 3.31 -0.64
C LEU A 119 11.72 4.64 -0.63
N PHE A 120 11.00 5.76 -0.45
CA PHE A 120 11.60 7.04 -0.13
C PHE A 120 11.22 7.46 1.30
N SER A 121 12.17 7.38 2.23
CA SER A 121 11.97 7.82 3.61
C SER A 121 12.61 9.18 3.83
N THR A 122 11.84 10.15 4.33
CA THR A 122 12.40 11.45 4.69
C THR A 122 11.72 12.10 5.89
N GLY A 123 12.24 13.25 6.34
CA GLY A 123 11.56 14.10 7.32
C GLY A 123 10.33 14.75 6.68
N SER A 124 10.44 16.03 6.37
CA SER A 124 9.42 16.72 5.58
C SER A 124 9.77 16.71 4.09
N LEU A 125 8.75 16.51 3.25
CA LEU A 125 8.82 16.69 1.80
C LEU A 125 8.17 18.01 1.40
N GLN A 126 8.98 18.91 0.86
CA GLN A 126 8.60 20.26 0.47
C GLN A 126 8.58 20.35 -1.06
N VAL A 127 7.38 20.41 -1.64
CA VAL A 127 7.20 20.41 -3.10
C VAL A 127 6.87 21.83 -3.55
N GLY A 128 7.64 22.40 -4.47
CA GLY A 128 7.49 23.79 -4.89
C GLY A 128 7.94 24.78 -3.82
N TRP A 129 9.21 24.75 -3.43
CA TRP A 129 9.73 25.66 -2.41
C TRP A 129 9.70 27.10 -2.91
N ARG A 130 10.60 27.51 -3.80
CA ARG A 130 10.55 28.80 -4.52
C ARG A 130 10.46 28.62 -6.02
N GLY A 131 10.82 27.43 -6.53
CA GLY A 131 10.65 27.03 -7.93
C GLY A 131 9.38 26.24 -8.17
N ILE A 132 9.38 25.47 -9.26
CA ILE A 132 8.32 24.54 -9.64
C ILE A 132 8.74 23.15 -9.16
N GLY A 133 7.95 22.53 -8.30
CA GLY A 133 8.17 21.16 -7.84
C GLY A 133 7.02 20.26 -8.27
N THR A 134 7.33 19.11 -8.85
CA THR A 134 6.35 18.09 -9.20
C THR A 134 6.76 16.77 -8.60
N VAL A 135 5.82 16.09 -7.94
CA VAL A 135 5.96 14.69 -7.53
C VAL A 135 4.98 13.85 -8.32
N ASN A 136 5.46 12.87 -9.07
CA ASN A 136 4.63 11.91 -9.78
C ASN A 136 4.82 10.54 -9.15
N MET A 137 3.75 9.96 -8.60
CA MET A 137 3.80 8.66 -7.94
C MET A 137 2.87 7.68 -8.65
N THR A 138 3.41 6.60 -9.21
CA THR A 138 2.63 5.52 -9.84
C THR A 138 2.73 4.20 -9.08
N GLY A 139 3.63 4.12 -8.11
CA GLY A 139 3.87 2.98 -7.23
C GLY A 139 4.85 3.35 -6.11
N GLY A 140 5.35 2.35 -5.38
CA GLY A 140 6.29 2.56 -4.29
C GLY A 140 5.67 3.15 -3.02
N THR A 141 6.52 3.54 -2.08
CA THR A 141 6.13 4.14 -0.80
C THR A 141 6.96 5.40 -0.51
N ILE A 142 6.31 6.48 -0.09
CA ILE A 142 6.97 7.62 0.56
C ILE A 142 6.62 7.59 2.04
N GLU A 143 7.62 7.55 2.91
CA GLU A 143 7.45 7.63 4.37
C GLU A 143 8.00 8.95 4.89
N LEU A 144 7.12 9.85 5.31
CA LEU A 144 7.49 11.12 5.93
C LEU A 144 7.37 11.01 7.45
N ASN A 145 8.46 11.37 8.14
CA ASN A 145 8.46 11.51 9.61
C ASN A 145 7.87 12.85 10.08
N ASP A 146 7.49 13.72 9.14
CA ASP A 146 6.89 15.03 9.35
C ASP A 146 5.86 15.28 8.22
N ASN A 147 5.71 16.53 7.77
CA ASN A 147 4.63 16.95 6.89
C ASN A 147 4.94 16.81 5.40
N LEU A 148 3.90 16.55 4.60
CA LEU A 148 3.88 16.84 3.17
C LEU A 148 3.39 18.28 2.96
N VAL A 149 4.21 19.13 2.34
CA VAL A 149 3.91 20.57 2.21
C VAL A 149 3.97 21.01 0.75
N VAL A 150 2.86 21.61 0.26
CA VAL A 150 2.66 21.93 -1.16
C VAL A 150 1.85 23.25 -1.31
N PRO A 151 2.39 24.34 -1.90
CA PRO A 151 3.80 24.53 -2.13
C PRO A 151 4.55 24.57 -0.79
N GLY A 152 5.83 24.25 -0.82
CA GLY A 152 6.67 24.33 0.37
C GLY A 152 6.90 25.76 0.88
N LEU A 153 6.97 26.75 -0.03
CA LEU A 153 7.12 28.16 0.34
C LEU A 153 6.37 29.12 -0.62
N THR A 154 7.06 29.80 -1.54
CA THR A 154 6.46 30.75 -2.49
C THR A 154 6.40 30.23 -3.93
N GLY A 155 6.83 28.99 -4.15
CA GLY A 155 6.87 28.34 -5.45
C GLY A 155 5.51 27.76 -5.87
N THR A 156 5.57 26.88 -6.86
CA THR A 156 4.43 26.10 -7.33
C THR A 156 4.72 24.63 -7.06
N GLY A 157 3.83 23.97 -6.33
CA GLY A 157 3.97 22.56 -5.97
C GLY A 157 2.81 21.74 -6.52
N GLU A 158 3.12 20.59 -7.11
CA GLU A 158 2.13 19.67 -7.63
C GLU A 158 2.49 18.24 -7.21
N VAL A 159 1.51 17.51 -6.68
CA VAL A 159 1.66 16.09 -6.36
C VAL A 159 0.58 15.32 -7.10
N ASN A 160 1.02 14.38 -7.95
CA ASN A 160 0.19 13.48 -8.73
C ASN A 160 0.29 12.07 -8.14
N LEU A 161 -0.66 11.72 -7.28
CA LEU A 161 -0.69 10.44 -6.55
C LEU A 161 -1.48 9.40 -7.35
N ASN A 162 -0.86 8.94 -8.45
CA ASN A 162 -1.44 8.02 -9.42
C ASN A 162 -1.33 6.53 -9.06
N GLY A 163 -0.69 6.21 -7.94
CA GLY A 163 -0.49 4.89 -7.39
C GLY A 163 0.47 4.95 -6.19
N GLY A 164 0.68 3.83 -5.52
CA GLY A 164 1.55 3.77 -4.32
C GLY A 164 0.95 4.49 -3.10
N THR A 165 1.76 4.63 -2.05
CA THR A 165 1.31 5.15 -0.75
C THR A 165 2.22 6.22 -0.20
N ILE A 166 1.65 7.34 0.25
CA ILE A 166 2.36 8.37 1.01
C ILE A 166 1.89 8.31 2.46
N PHE A 167 2.84 8.14 3.39
CA PHE A 167 2.62 8.32 4.83
C PHE A 167 3.17 9.68 5.25
N ALA A 168 2.37 10.47 5.97
CA ALA A 168 2.82 11.77 6.50
C ALA A 168 2.17 12.07 7.85
N SER A 169 2.77 12.97 8.62
CA SER A 169 2.13 13.48 9.84
C SER A 169 0.94 14.37 9.50
N GLU A 170 1.12 15.39 8.65
CA GLU A 170 0.04 16.25 8.16
C GLU A 170 0.18 16.54 6.65
N LEU A 171 -0.96 16.81 6.00
CA LEU A 171 -1.02 17.40 4.66
C LEU A 171 -1.18 18.92 4.76
N ARG A 172 -0.25 19.68 4.18
CA ARG A 172 -0.26 21.15 4.20
C ARG A 172 -0.29 21.73 2.79
N LEU A 173 -1.51 21.94 2.27
CA LEU A 173 -1.70 22.67 1.01
C LEU A 173 -1.76 24.20 1.27
N THR A 174 -0.60 24.85 1.24
CA THR A 174 -0.40 26.15 1.90
C THR A 174 -0.94 27.36 1.13
N SER A 175 -1.13 27.25 -0.19
CA SER A 175 -1.66 28.33 -1.04
C SER A 175 -2.26 27.79 -2.35
N ASP A 176 -2.80 28.67 -3.19
CA ASP A 176 -3.41 28.30 -4.47
C ASP A 176 -2.41 27.81 -5.54
N SER A 177 -1.10 27.97 -5.29
CA SER A 177 -0.05 27.39 -6.15
C SER A 177 0.35 25.97 -5.72
N GLY A 178 -0.43 25.34 -4.84
CA GLY A 178 -0.20 23.99 -4.33
C GLY A 178 -1.39 23.08 -4.58
N SER A 179 -1.15 21.94 -5.21
CA SER A 179 -2.18 20.95 -5.47
C SER A 179 -1.72 19.52 -5.23
N LEU A 180 -2.68 18.69 -4.84
CA LEU A 180 -2.57 17.23 -4.79
C LEU A 180 -3.76 16.64 -5.56
N ASP A 181 -3.48 15.86 -6.61
CA ASP A 181 -4.48 15.05 -7.30
C ASP A 181 -4.26 13.57 -6.98
N ILE A 182 -5.33 12.87 -6.63
CA ILE A 182 -5.30 11.45 -6.28
C ILE A 182 -6.08 10.65 -7.33
N THR A 183 -5.50 9.55 -7.81
CA THR A 183 -6.22 8.54 -8.58
C THR A 183 -6.19 7.20 -7.84
N LYS A 184 -5.22 6.32 -8.15
CA LYS A 184 -5.09 5.00 -7.50
C LYS A 184 -4.21 5.00 -6.25
N GLY A 185 -3.50 6.08 -5.97
CA GLY A 185 -2.62 6.13 -4.81
C GLY A 185 -3.38 6.41 -3.52
N THR A 186 -2.72 6.19 -2.39
CA THR A 186 -3.30 6.37 -1.05
C THR A 186 -2.45 7.34 -0.24
N LEU A 187 -3.09 8.32 0.39
CA LEU A 187 -2.45 9.19 1.38
C LEU A 187 -2.92 8.77 2.79
N ILE A 188 -1.96 8.56 3.69
CA ILE A 188 -2.22 8.16 5.07
C ILE A 188 -1.61 9.23 5.99
N LEU A 189 -2.46 9.82 6.84
CA LEU A 189 -2.11 10.88 7.78
C LEU A 189 -2.22 10.41 9.22
N ASP A 190 -1.35 10.90 10.10
CA ASP A 190 -1.40 10.57 11.53
C ASP A 190 -2.51 11.37 12.24
N GLY A 191 -3.36 10.67 13.01
CA GLY A 191 -4.46 11.33 13.71
C GLY A 191 -5.70 11.52 12.84
N ASN A 192 -6.55 12.48 13.23
CA ASN A 192 -7.84 12.73 12.58
C ASN A 192 -7.82 14.06 11.83
N ASP A 193 -7.64 13.99 10.52
CA ASP A 193 -7.49 15.15 9.62
C ASP A 193 -8.70 15.37 8.69
N LEU A 194 -9.86 14.76 8.98
CA LEU A 194 -11.03 14.83 8.10
C LEU A 194 -11.45 16.28 7.77
N GLU A 195 -11.37 17.21 8.72
CA GLU A 195 -11.70 18.62 8.50
C GLU A 195 -10.68 19.32 7.57
N VAL A 196 -9.39 19.00 7.72
CA VAL A 196 -8.32 19.52 6.86
C VAL A 196 -8.50 19.01 5.44
N ILE A 197 -8.80 17.71 5.28
CA ILE A 197 -9.09 17.10 3.98
C ILE A 197 -10.30 17.78 3.32
N GLN A 198 -11.42 17.90 4.03
CA GLN A 198 -12.61 18.55 3.48
C GLN A 198 -12.35 20.00 3.08
N THR A 199 -11.61 20.76 3.88
CA THR A 199 -11.25 22.15 3.57
C THR A 199 -10.44 22.25 2.28
N ASN A 200 -9.53 21.31 2.02
CA ASN A 200 -8.71 21.31 0.81
C ASN A 200 -9.50 20.88 -0.43
N ILE A 201 -10.48 19.98 -0.27
CA ILE A 201 -11.44 19.62 -1.32
C ILE A 201 -12.29 20.85 -1.70
N ASP A 202 -12.86 21.54 -0.72
CA ASP A 202 -13.72 22.71 -0.94
C ASP A 202 -12.98 23.87 -1.62
N ASN A 203 -11.67 24.01 -1.32
CA ASN A 203 -10.80 25.02 -1.95
C ASN A 203 -10.26 24.57 -3.33
N GLY A 204 -10.58 23.36 -3.79
CA GLY A 204 -10.11 22.82 -5.07
C GLY A 204 -8.61 22.53 -5.14
N ARG A 205 -7.93 22.40 -3.98
CA ARG A 205 -6.49 22.12 -3.89
C ARG A 205 -6.20 20.62 -3.78
N LEU A 206 -7.16 19.86 -3.24
CA LEU A 206 -7.13 18.41 -3.23
C LEU A 206 -8.23 17.90 -4.17
N THR A 207 -7.83 17.27 -5.26
CA THR A 207 -8.75 16.75 -6.29
C THR A 207 -8.57 15.25 -6.48
N ALA A 208 -9.56 14.66 -7.14
CA ALA A 208 -9.54 13.26 -7.56
C ALA A 208 -9.72 13.20 -9.07
N TYR A 209 -8.86 12.44 -9.75
CA TYR A 209 -8.91 12.23 -11.21
C TYR A 209 -9.00 13.56 -12.00
N GLY A 210 -8.20 14.56 -11.64
CA GLY A 210 -8.23 15.89 -12.26
C GLY A 210 -9.59 16.60 -12.16
N GLY A 211 -10.37 16.30 -11.12
CA GLY A 211 -11.73 16.81 -10.91
C GLY A 211 -12.84 15.92 -11.49
N GLN A 212 -12.50 14.76 -12.07
CA GLN A 212 -13.44 13.74 -12.55
C GLN A 212 -13.67 12.61 -11.53
N GLY A 213 -13.36 12.87 -10.27
CA GLY A 213 -13.52 11.93 -9.16
C GLY A 213 -14.02 12.61 -7.89
N SER A 214 -14.35 11.78 -6.90
CA SER A 214 -14.57 12.15 -5.51
C SER A 214 -13.34 11.76 -4.71
N VAL A 215 -12.93 12.64 -3.79
CA VAL A 215 -11.95 12.30 -2.76
C VAL A 215 -12.70 11.65 -1.61
N ASP A 216 -12.27 10.45 -1.21
CA ASP A 216 -12.84 9.71 -0.11
C ASP A 216 -11.88 9.75 1.07
N ALA A 217 -12.40 9.94 2.28
CA ALA A 217 -11.58 9.96 3.49
C ALA A 217 -12.27 9.30 4.67
N ASP A 218 -11.53 8.48 5.41
CA ASP A 218 -11.97 7.85 6.65
C ASP A 218 -10.95 8.07 7.78
N TYR A 219 -11.40 7.93 9.02
CA TYR A 219 -10.56 7.96 10.21
C TYR A 219 -10.84 6.74 11.07
N ASP A 220 -9.78 6.03 11.48
CA ASP A 220 -9.86 4.86 12.37
C ASP A 220 -10.73 3.71 11.79
N VAL A 221 -10.90 3.66 10.46
CA VAL A 221 -11.61 2.59 9.74
C VAL A 221 -10.64 1.75 8.93
N THR A 222 -9.99 2.36 7.93
CA THR A 222 -9.05 1.65 7.05
C THR A 222 -7.70 1.45 7.76
N ASN A 223 -7.23 2.48 8.47
CA ASN A 223 -5.99 2.45 9.26
C ASN A 223 -6.27 2.92 10.69
N PRO A 224 -6.12 2.07 11.72
CA PRO A 224 -6.39 2.45 13.10
C PRO A 224 -5.59 3.68 13.57
N GLY A 225 -6.28 4.65 14.18
CA GLY A 225 -5.71 5.90 14.67
C GLY A 225 -5.21 6.88 13.59
N LYS A 226 -5.49 6.62 12.31
CA LYS A 226 -5.02 7.42 11.17
C LYS A 226 -6.17 7.85 10.27
N THR A 227 -5.95 8.92 9.50
CA THR A 227 -6.82 9.33 8.40
C THR A 227 -6.30 8.70 7.09
N THR A 228 -7.17 8.02 6.36
CA THR A 228 -6.86 7.46 5.04
C THR A 228 -7.61 8.24 3.99
N VAL A 229 -6.91 8.66 2.93
CA VAL A 229 -7.47 9.43 1.82
C VAL A 229 -7.21 8.70 0.51
N THR A 230 -8.28 8.47 -0.24
CA THR A 230 -8.29 7.79 -1.54
C THR A 230 -9.19 8.54 -2.51
N ALA A 231 -9.36 8.01 -3.73
CA ALA A 231 -10.22 8.61 -4.73
C ALA A 231 -11.11 7.57 -5.42
N THR A 232 -12.33 7.99 -5.76
CA THR A 232 -13.27 7.23 -6.57
C THR A 232 -13.61 8.04 -7.84
N PRO A 233 -13.38 7.52 -9.05
CA PRO A 233 -13.75 8.21 -10.28
C PRO A 233 -15.29 8.31 -10.43
N LEU A 234 -15.79 9.45 -10.92
CA LEU A 234 -17.24 9.70 -11.07
C LEU A 234 -17.92 8.72 -12.02
N LEU A 235 -17.19 8.28 -13.04
CA LEU A 235 -17.65 7.28 -14.00
C LEU A 235 -17.78 5.88 -13.40
N LYS A 236 -17.25 5.61 -12.20
CA LYS A 236 -17.32 4.30 -11.53
C LYS A 236 -17.05 3.13 -12.50
N PRO A 237 -15.84 3.07 -13.07
CA PRO A 237 -15.49 2.10 -14.09
C PRO A 237 -15.53 0.69 -13.51
N ASN A 238 -16.03 -0.24 -14.31
CA ASN A 238 -15.86 -1.67 -14.11
C ASN A 238 -15.34 -2.27 -15.44
N PRO A 239 -14.15 -2.88 -15.49
CA PRO A 239 -13.22 -3.12 -14.38
C PRO A 239 -12.80 -1.88 -13.61
N VAL A 240 -12.63 -2.03 -12.29
CA VAL A 240 -12.12 -0.95 -11.43
C VAL A 240 -10.72 -0.54 -11.91
N ASP A 241 -10.41 0.75 -11.82
CA ASP A 241 -9.10 1.24 -12.24
C ASP A 241 -7.97 0.62 -11.39
N GLY A 242 -6.96 0.11 -12.07
CA GLY A 242 -5.88 -0.69 -11.48
C GLY A 242 -6.23 -2.16 -11.21
N GLY A 243 -7.45 -2.60 -11.50
CA GLY A 243 -7.93 -3.96 -11.18
C GLY A 243 -7.25 -5.08 -11.97
N SER A 244 -7.52 -6.32 -11.56
CA SER A 244 -7.04 -7.55 -12.21
C SER A 244 -8.18 -8.53 -12.46
N LEU A 245 -8.21 -9.15 -13.64
CA LEU A 245 -9.29 -10.04 -14.10
C LEU A 245 -8.72 -11.14 -15.01
N SER A 246 -9.51 -12.19 -15.22
CA SER A 246 -9.22 -13.24 -16.20
C SER A 246 -9.22 -12.71 -17.63
N PRO A 247 -8.43 -13.29 -18.55
CA PRO A 247 -8.48 -12.98 -19.97
C PRO A 247 -9.77 -13.51 -20.64
N GLY A 248 -10.00 -13.12 -21.89
CA GLY A 248 -11.18 -13.53 -22.67
C GLY A 248 -12.15 -12.38 -22.94
N GLN A 249 -13.46 -12.63 -22.82
CA GLN A 249 -14.48 -11.60 -23.03
C GLN A 249 -14.70 -10.80 -21.73
N VAL A 250 -14.28 -9.54 -21.74
CA VAL A 250 -14.45 -8.62 -20.61
C VAL A 250 -15.49 -7.57 -20.95
N GLU A 251 -16.41 -7.28 -20.04
CA GLU A 251 -17.32 -6.14 -20.16
C GLU A 251 -16.72 -4.91 -19.49
N LEU A 252 -16.49 -3.85 -20.27
CA LEU A 252 -16.24 -2.50 -19.77
C LEU A 252 -17.59 -1.84 -19.50
N SER A 253 -17.77 -1.23 -18.34
CA SER A 253 -19.00 -0.54 -17.95
C SER A 253 -18.71 0.68 -17.09
N TRP A 254 -19.58 1.68 -17.16
CA TRP A 254 -19.43 2.96 -16.48
C TRP A 254 -20.80 3.56 -16.15
N THR A 255 -20.80 4.49 -15.19
CA THR A 255 -21.96 5.30 -14.84
C THR A 255 -21.99 6.53 -15.74
N LEU A 256 -23.06 6.69 -16.51
CA LEU A 256 -23.29 7.93 -17.26
C LEU A 256 -23.65 9.07 -16.27
N PRO A 257 -23.07 10.28 -16.44
CA PRO A 257 -23.46 11.43 -15.64
C PRO A 257 -24.87 11.90 -15.98
N ASP A 258 -25.44 12.69 -15.06
CA ASP A 258 -26.77 13.26 -15.26
C ASP A 258 -26.79 14.20 -16.49
N PRO A 259 -27.85 14.16 -17.31
CA PRO A 259 -27.99 15.09 -18.43
C PRO A 259 -28.20 16.52 -17.92
N LEU A 260 -27.72 17.51 -18.69
CA LEU A 260 -27.91 18.93 -18.35
C LEU A 260 -29.39 19.32 -18.21
N MET A 261 -30.27 18.61 -18.90
CA MET A 261 -31.72 18.79 -18.83
C MET A 261 -32.43 17.44 -18.93
N PRO A 262 -33.57 17.25 -18.22
CA PRO A 262 -34.37 16.04 -18.34
C PRO A 262 -34.74 15.72 -19.80
N GLY A 263 -34.41 14.51 -20.25
CA GLY A 263 -34.73 14.02 -21.60
C GLY A 263 -33.68 14.30 -22.67
N MET A 264 -32.58 14.99 -22.36
CA MET A 264 -31.42 15.11 -23.25
C MET A 264 -30.55 13.85 -23.15
N PRO A 265 -30.10 13.25 -24.26
CA PRO A 265 -29.17 12.13 -24.21
C PRO A 265 -27.78 12.59 -23.77
N VAL A 266 -27.12 11.78 -22.95
CA VAL A 266 -25.67 11.83 -22.73
C VAL A 266 -25.06 10.73 -23.58
N SER A 267 -24.12 11.08 -24.43
CA SER A 267 -23.43 10.12 -25.30
C SER A 267 -21.95 10.08 -24.99
N VAL A 268 -21.28 9.01 -25.40
CA VAL A 268 -19.86 8.81 -25.13
C VAL A 268 -19.08 8.35 -26.36
N ASP A 269 -17.80 8.70 -26.37
CA ASP A 269 -16.76 7.96 -27.08
C ASP A 269 -16.04 7.06 -26.08
N VAL A 270 -15.73 5.82 -26.47
CA VAL A 270 -14.98 4.87 -25.64
C VAL A 270 -13.74 4.44 -26.39
N TYR A 271 -12.60 4.50 -25.71
CA TYR A 271 -11.28 4.15 -26.24
C TYR A 271 -10.72 2.96 -25.47
N PHE A 272 -10.08 2.02 -26.15
CA PHE A 272 -9.53 0.80 -25.55
C PHE A 272 -8.24 0.39 -26.26
N THR A 273 -7.16 0.18 -25.51
CA THR A 273 -5.84 -0.17 -26.04
C THR A 273 -4.95 -0.78 -24.96
N ASP A 274 -3.92 -1.51 -25.35
CA ASP A 274 -2.81 -1.96 -24.49
C ASP A 274 -1.61 -0.98 -24.49
N ASP A 275 -1.68 0.10 -25.27
CA ASP A 275 -0.66 1.15 -25.35
C ASP A 275 -1.11 2.42 -24.62
N LEU A 276 -0.55 2.65 -23.43
CA LEU A 276 -0.83 3.87 -22.65
C LEU A 276 -0.51 5.14 -23.46
N GLN A 277 0.54 5.14 -24.29
CA GLN A 277 0.94 6.34 -25.03
C GLN A 277 -0.11 6.74 -26.07
N ALA A 278 -0.84 5.78 -26.63
CA ALA A 278 -1.91 6.05 -27.58
C ALA A 278 -3.04 6.88 -26.93
N LEU A 279 -3.31 6.67 -25.64
CA LEU A 279 -4.28 7.47 -24.87
C LEU A 279 -3.69 8.79 -24.36
N THR A 280 -2.45 8.80 -23.86
CA THR A 280 -1.87 10.01 -23.26
C THR A 280 -1.45 11.04 -24.32
N GLN A 281 -0.91 10.60 -25.46
CA GLN A 281 -0.55 11.50 -26.56
C GLN A 281 -1.73 11.76 -27.50
N PHE A 282 -2.70 10.84 -27.52
CA PHE A 282 -3.95 10.95 -28.29
C PHE A 282 -3.72 11.29 -29.78
N THR A 283 -2.69 10.68 -30.38
CA THR A 283 -2.18 11.04 -31.73
C THR A 283 -3.06 10.51 -32.87
N ASP A 284 -3.60 9.29 -32.74
CA ASP A 284 -4.57 8.69 -33.66
C ASP A 284 -5.74 8.05 -32.88
N PRO A 285 -6.65 8.86 -32.33
CA PRO A 285 -7.73 8.35 -31.48
C PRO A 285 -8.71 7.44 -32.24
N ALA A 286 -8.77 7.54 -33.57
CA ALA A 286 -9.64 6.68 -34.37
C ALA A 286 -9.19 5.22 -34.37
N ALA A 287 -7.89 4.95 -34.16
CA ALA A 287 -7.34 3.60 -34.13
C ALA A 287 -7.75 2.81 -32.86
N ILE A 288 -8.00 3.52 -31.76
CA ILE A 288 -8.30 2.91 -30.44
C ILE A 288 -9.75 3.14 -30.00
N ARG A 289 -10.56 3.86 -30.78
CA ARG A 289 -11.96 4.15 -30.45
C ARG A 289 -12.88 2.99 -30.83
N ILE A 290 -13.58 2.45 -29.84
CA ILE A 290 -14.50 1.31 -29.99
C ILE A 290 -15.98 1.71 -29.96
N ILE A 291 -16.33 2.85 -29.33
CA ILE A 291 -17.67 3.44 -29.36
C ILE A 291 -17.56 4.87 -29.86
N THR A 292 -18.49 5.30 -30.71
CA THR A 292 -18.52 6.67 -31.26
C THR A 292 -19.88 7.31 -31.06
N ASN A 293 -19.93 8.29 -30.16
CA ASN A 293 -21.06 9.17 -29.88
C ASN A 293 -22.38 8.41 -29.66
N GLN A 294 -22.35 7.41 -28.78
CA GLN A 294 -23.52 6.58 -28.44
C GLN A 294 -23.91 6.73 -26.97
N SER A 295 -25.21 6.70 -26.68
CA SER A 295 -25.76 6.71 -25.32
C SER A 295 -25.79 5.29 -24.75
N VAL A 296 -24.61 4.74 -24.47
CA VAL A 296 -24.40 3.41 -23.86
C VAL A 296 -23.60 3.54 -22.58
N SER A 297 -23.71 2.53 -21.70
CA SER A 297 -23.00 2.47 -20.41
C SER A 297 -22.12 1.22 -20.27
N SER A 298 -22.01 0.43 -21.33
CA SER A 298 -21.11 -0.73 -21.38
C SER A 298 -20.74 -1.13 -22.81
N VAL A 299 -19.64 -1.87 -22.93
CA VAL A 299 -19.15 -2.49 -24.18
C VAL A 299 -18.29 -3.71 -23.84
N SER A 300 -18.44 -4.81 -24.59
CA SER A 300 -17.56 -5.97 -24.46
C SER A 300 -16.29 -5.81 -25.30
N VAL A 301 -15.16 -6.21 -24.74
CA VAL A 301 -13.85 -6.28 -25.39
C VAL A 301 -13.27 -7.70 -25.31
N GLN A 302 -12.23 -7.97 -26.07
CA GLN A 302 -11.44 -9.20 -25.95
C GLN A 302 -10.08 -8.86 -25.37
N THR A 303 -9.63 -9.66 -24.41
CA THR A 303 -8.37 -9.44 -23.69
C THR A 303 -7.52 -10.69 -23.69
N GLU A 304 -6.21 -10.50 -23.83
CA GLU A 304 -5.22 -11.57 -23.79
C GLU A 304 -4.61 -11.70 -22.38
N PRO A 305 -4.10 -12.90 -21.99
CA PRO A 305 -3.38 -13.05 -20.73
C PRO A 305 -2.10 -12.19 -20.70
N LYS A 306 -1.59 -11.94 -19.49
CA LYS A 306 -0.37 -11.16 -19.20
C LYS A 306 -0.33 -9.79 -19.83
N THR A 307 -1.49 -9.16 -20.01
CA THR A 307 -1.60 -7.91 -20.76
C THR A 307 -2.26 -6.83 -19.91
N ARG A 308 -1.67 -5.63 -19.92
CA ARG A 308 -2.28 -4.46 -19.29
C ARG A 308 -3.05 -3.68 -20.34
N TYR A 309 -4.32 -3.44 -20.06
CA TYR A 309 -5.19 -2.64 -20.91
C TYR A 309 -5.48 -1.29 -20.25
N TYR A 310 -5.74 -0.32 -21.10
CA TYR A 310 -6.07 1.05 -20.79
C TYR A 310 -7.31 1.47 -21.58
N TRP A 311 -8.17 2.25 -20.94
CA TRP A 311 -9.39 2.73 -21.55
C TRP A 311 -9.84 4.05 -20.98
N ALA A 312 -10.59 4.81 -21.77
CA ALA A 312 -11.13 6.11 -21.39
C ALA A 312 -12.53 6.28 -21.96
N VAL A 313 -13.33 7.11 -21.29
CA VAL A 313 -14.70 7.43 -21.69
C VAL A 313 -14.85 8.95 -21.75
N ASP A 314 -14.99 9.47 -22.96
CA ASP A 314 -15.24 10.88 -23.19
C ASP A 314 -16.74 11.13 -23.27
N VAL A 315 -17.22 12.13 -22.52
CA VAL A 315 -18.66 12.37 -22.32
C VAL A 315 -19.13 13.61 -23.07
N TYR A 316 -20.21 13.46 -23.83
CA TYR A 316 -20.90 14.55 -24.53
C TYR A 316 -22.24 14.83 -23.88
N TYR A 317 -22.43 16.08 -23.43
CA TYR A 317 -23.70 16.53 -22.82
C TYR A 317 -24.72 17.10 -23.83
N ALA A 318 -24.30 17.32 -25.07
CA ALA A 318 -25.15 17.81 -26.15
C ALA A 318 -24.55 17.50 -27.52
N GLU A 319 -25.40 17.36 -28.54
CA GLU A 319 -24.96 17.19 -29.92
C GLU A 319 -24.12 18.39 -30.38
N GLY A 320 -22.91 18.13 -30.90
CA GLY A 320 -21.99 19.14 -31.39
C GLY A 320 -21.20 19.91 -30.31
N ALA A 321 -21.38 19.57 -29.02
CA ALA A 321 -20.52 20.08 -27.96
C ALA A 321 -19.14 19.39 -27.97
N LEU A 322 -18.13 20.06 -27.42
CA LEU A 322 -16.86 19.40 -27.11
C LEU A 322 -17.09 18.40 -25.97
N PRO A 323 -16.43 17.22 -26.00
CA PRO A 323 -16.55 16.27 -24.92
C PRO A 323 -15.85 16.79 -23.67
N VAL A 324 -16.30 16.30 -22.52
CA VAL A 324 -15.52 16.28 -21.30
C VAL A 324 -14.63 15.05 -21.37
N TYR A 325 -13.31 15.25 -21.42
CA TYR A 325 -12.33 14.17 -21.48
C TYR A 325 -12.34 13.37 -20.19
N GLY A 326 -12.48 12.05 -20.32
CA GLY A 326 -12.47 11.14 -19.18
C GLY A 326 -11.06 10.84 -18.68
N PRO A 327 -10.91 10.41 -17.41
CA PRO A 327 -9.66 9.85 -16.94
C PRO A 327 -9.33 8.54 -17.67
N ILE A 328 -8.04 8.18 -17.68
CA ILE A 328 -7.57 6.89 -18.19
C ILE A 328 -7.68 5.86 -17.07
N PHE A 329 -8.46 4.83 -17.30
CA PHE A 329 -8.55 3.66 -16.46
C PHE A 329 -7.65 2.55 -16.99
N SER A 330 -7.20 1.69 -16.10
CA SER A 330 -6.31 0.58 -16.41
C SER A 330 -6.78 -0.70 -15.73
N PHE A 331 -6.50 -1.85 -16.33
CA PHE A 331 -6.61 -3.15 -15.64
C PHE A 331 -5.61 -4.14 -16.24
N PHE A 332 -5.27 -5.16 -15.47
CA PHE A 332 -4.39 -6.24 -15.92
C PHE A 332 -5.21 -7.51 -16.13
N THR A 333 -4.94 -8.22 -17.22
CA THR A 333 -5.56 -9.51 -17.49
C THR A 333 -4.53 -10.61 -17.45
N ASP A 334 -4.78 -11.62 -16.64
CA ASP A 334 -3.96 -12.82 -16.49
C ASP A 334 -4.79 -13.93 -15.82
N ASN A 335 -4.25 -15.15 -15.78
CA ASN A 335 -4.85 -16.20 -14.97
C ASN A 335 -4.85 -15.79 -13.49
N GLN A 336 -5.91 -16.08 -12.73
CA GLN A 336 -5.92 -15.86 -11.28
C GLN A 336 -5.61 -17.15 -10.55
N PRO A 337 -4.97 -17.11 -9.37
CA PRO A 337 -4.78 -18.31 -8.56
C PRO A 337 -6.15 -18.85 -8.10
N PRO A 338 -6.28 -20.18 -7.94
CA PRO A 338 -7.49 -20.75 -7.37
C PRO A 338 -7.75 -20.22 -5.96
N SER A 339 -8.97 -19.81 -5.66
CA SER A 339 -9.38 -19.43 -4.32
C SER A 339 -9.78 -20.65 -3.51
N VAL A 340 -9.04 -20.94 -2.44
CA VAL A 340 -9.33 -22.01 -1.49
C VAL A 340 -9.98 -21.39 -0.25
N GLN A 341 -11.11 -21.94 0.19
CA GLN A 341 -11.77 -21.55 1.44
C GLN A 341 -12.10 -22.79 2.26
N LEU A 342 -11.77 -22.77 3.55
CA LEU A 342 -12.16 -23.80 4.51
C LEU A 342 -13.37 -23.35 5.32
N GLU A 343 -14.22 -24.28 5.75
CA GLU A 343 -15.38 -23.96 6.61
C GLU A 343 -14.96 -23.23 7.91
N LYS A 344 -13.78 -23.59 8.44
CA LYS A 344 -13.22 -23.07 9.70
C LYS A 344 -11.72 -22.91 9.63
N ASP A 345 -11.23 -21.77 10.14
CA ASP A 345 -9.80 -21.52 10.32
C ASP A 345 -9.24 -22.20 11.59
N LEU A 346 -10.11 -22.50 12.55
CA LEU A 346 -9.76 -23.13 13.82
C LEU A 346 -10.77 -24.23 14.17
N VAL A 347 -10.26 -25.42 14.48
CA VAL A 347 -11.03 -26.55 14.99
C VAL A 347 -10.49 -26.94 16.36
N THR A 348 -11.35 -26.93 17.37
CA THR A 348 -11.04 -27.46 18.70
C THR A 348 -11.64 -28.84 18.85
N THR A 349 -10.83 -29.84 19.18
CA THR A 349 -11.27 -31.24 19.31
C THR A 349 -10.48 -31.97 20.40
N TRP A 350 -10.78 -33.24 20.64
CA TRP A 350 -10.11 -34.06 21.64
C TRP A 350 -10.02 -35.52 21.21
N LEU A 351 -9.06 -36.24 21.78
CA LEU A 351 -8.87 -37.66 21.52
C LEU A 351 -10.00 -38.50 22.14
N THR A 352 -10.45 -39.51 21.41
CA THR A 352 -11.29 -40.59 21.95
C THR A 352 -10.56 -41.91 21.67
N ASP A 353 -10.27 -42.68 22.72
CA ASP A 353 -9.48 -43.92 22.62
C ASP A 353 -8.12 -43.74 21.90
N GLY A 354 -7.49 -42.57 22.05
CA GLY A 354 -6.15 -42.26 21.56
C GLY A 354 -6.08 -41.67 20.14
N ALA A 355 -7.20 -41.46 19.46
CA ALA A 355 -7.25 -40.80 18.15
C ALA A 355 -8.50 -39.93 18.00
N VAL A 356 -8.50 -39.04 17.00
CA VAL A 356 -9.70 -38.32 16.54
C VAL A 356 -9.65 -38.11 15.04
N ASP A 357 -10.80 -38.29 14.39
CA ASP A 357 -10.99 -37.98 12.98
C ASP A 357 -11.65 -36.61 12.86
N VAL A 358 -11.03 -35.72 12.08
CA VAL A 358 -11.54 -34.37 11.82
C VAL A 358 -11.89 -34.28 10.33
N SER A 359 -13.15 -33.98 10.04
CA SER A 359 -13.59 -33.65 8.68
C SER A 359 -13.09 -32.26 8.29
N LEU A 360 -12.46 -32.17 7.13
CA LEU A 360 -12.00 -30.95 6.50
C LEU A 360 -12.87 -30.72 5.27
N ASP A 361 -13.68 -29.67 5.33
CA ASP A 361 -14.61 -29.26 4.28
C ASP A 361 -14.07 -27.98 3.63
N ALA A 362 -13.82 -28.07 2.33
CA ALA A 362 -13.19 -27.02 1.55
C ALA A 362 -14.01 -26.70 0.30
N THR A 363 -14.08 -25.43 -0.04
CA THR A 363 -14.57 -24.97 -1.33
C THR A 363 -13.42 -24.37 -2.11
N VAL A 364 -13.14 -24.93 -3.29
CA VAL A 364 -12.17 -24.37 -4.23
C VAL A 364 -12.92 -23.79 -5.43
N THR A 365 -12.59 -22.56 -5.80
CA THR A 365 -13.13 -21.89 -6.98
C THR A 365 -11.99 -21.32 -7.80
N ASP A 366 -12.09 -21.41 -9.12
CA ASP A 366 -11.10 -20.88 -10.05
C ASP A 366 -11.76 -20.03 -11.15
N ASP A 367 -11.03 -19.07 -11.70
CA ASP A 367 -11.50 -18.14 -12.72
C ASP A 367 -11.37 -18.73 -14.14
N SER A 368 -10.41 -19.63 -14.31
CA SER A 368 -10.24 -20.41 -15.51
C SER A 368 -11.34 -21.46 -15.60
N SER A 369 -11.79 -21.77 -16.82
CA SER A 369 -12.60 -22.99 -17.06
C SER A 369 -11.77 -24.28 -16.94
N GLY A 370 -10.56 -24.19 -16.38
CA GLY A 370 -9.56 -25.24 -16.28
C GLY A 370 -9.87 -26.26 -15.19
N LEU A 371 -9.12 -27.36 -15.23
CA LEU A 371 -9.10 -28.34 -14.17
C LEU A 371 -7.97 -27.93 -13.21
N TYR A 372 -8.30 -27.60 -11.96
CA TYR A 372 -7.30 -27.48 -10.91
C TYR A 372 -7.07 -28.84 -10.23
N THR A 373 -5.95 -28.96 -9.53
CA THR A 373 -5.66 -30.06 -8.62
C THR A 373 -5.58 -29.53 -7.20
N VAL A 374 -5.80 -30.40 -6.21
CA VAL A 374 -5.70 -30.02 -4.79
C VAL A 374 -4.78 -30.98 -4.05
N THR A 375 -4.06 -30.48 -3.05
CA THR A 375 -3.22 -31.29 -2.17
C THR A 375 -3.26 -30.78 -0.74
N TRP A 376 -3.64 -31.66 0.18
CA TRP A 376 -3.53 -31.46 1.62
C TRP A 376 -2.13 -31.80 2.13
N THR A 377 -1.55 -30.90 2.94
CA THR A 377 -0.24 -31.09 3.57
C THR A 377 -0.27 -30.74 5.07
N VAL A 378 0.68 -31.30 5.80
CA VAL A 378 0.92 -30.97 7.21
C VAL A 378 2.03 -29.92 7.28
N VAL A 379 1.68 -28.69 7.65
CA VAL A 379 2.64 -27.58 7.83
C VAL A 379 3.38 -27.74 9.15
N SER A 380 2.65 -28.02 10.24
CA SER A 380 3.23 -28.33 11.53
C SER A 380 2.36 -29.27 12.35
N GLN A 381 2.98 -30.02 13.27
CA GLN A 381 2.30 -30.97 14.15
C GLN A 381 3.13 -31.21 15.42
N PRO A 382 2.55 -31.79 16.48
CA PRO A 382 3.29 -32.07 17.71
C PRO A 382 4.45 -33.06 17.49
N VAL A 383 5.51 -32.94 18.29
CA VAL A 383 6.71 -33.76 18.16
C VAL A 383 6.36 -35.24 18.37
N GLY A 384 6.68 -36.07 17.37
CA GLY A 384 6.40 -37.51 17.41
C GLY A 384 4.94 -37.89 17.09
N ALA A 385 4.09 -36.91 16.77
CA ALA A 385 2.74 -37.17 16.28
C ALA A 385 2.73 -37.63 14.82
N THR A 386 1.57 -38.08 14.34
CA THR A 386 1.32 -38.33 12.92
C THR A 386 -0.10 -37.85 12.61
N ALA A 387 -0.23 -37.02 11.58
CA ALA A 387 -1.51 -36.70 10.95
C ALA A 387 -1.62 -37.49 9.64
N VAL A 388 -2.76 -38.16 9.42
CA VAL A 388 -2.98 -39.01 8.24
C VAL A 388 -4.26 -38.59 7.55
N PHE A 389 -4.16 -38.12 6.30
CA PHE A 389 -5.33 -37.83 5.47
C PHE A 389 -5.88 -39.11 4.85
N SER A 390 -7.20 -39.25 4.80
CA SER A 390 -7.87 -40.35 4.10
C SER A 390 -7.61 -40.30 2.59
N ASP A 391 -7.63 -39.08 2.04
CA ASP A 391 -7.24 -38.76 0.68
C ASP A 391 -6.68 -37.33 0.67
N SER A 392 -5.38 -37.17 0.44
CA SER A 392 -4.78 -35.84 0.39
C SER A 392 -5.07 -35.11 -0.92
N GLY A 393 -5.62 -35.79 -1.94
CA GLY A 393 -5.92 -35.20 -3.25
C GLY A 393 -7.40 -34.85 -3.46
N ALA A 394 -8.22 -34.95 -2.41
CA ALA A 394 -9.63 -34.56 -2.43
C ALA A 394 -9.82 -33.18 -1.79
N GLU A 395 -10.75 -32.38 -2.31
CA GLU A 395 -11.14 -31.10 -1.70
C GLU A 395 -11.60 -31.34 -0.26
N ASP A 396 -12.64 -32.17 -0.10
CA ASP A 396 -13.13 -32.62 1.19
C ASP A 396 -12.46 -33.93 1.60
N THR A 397 -11.87 -33.94 2.80
CA THR A 397 -11.16 -35.11 3.32
C THR A 397 -11.34 -35.27 4.83
N VAL A 398 -10.82 -36.37 5.37
CA VAL A 398 -10.76 -36.60 6.81
C VAL A 398 -9.30 -36.74 7.20
N VAL A 399 -8.89 -36.05 8.27
CA VAL A 399 -7.57 -36.22 8.88
C VAL A 399 -7.69 -36.95 10.22
N SER A 400 -6.95 -38.03 10.37
CA SER A 400 -6.82 -38.78 11.63
C SER A 400 -5.62 -38.27 12.42
N LEU A 401 -5.86 -37.86 13.67
CA LEU A 401 -4.86 -37.29 14.58
C LEU A 401 -4.73 -38.16 15.83
N GLY A 402 -3.49 -38.53 16.19
CA GLY A 402 -3.22 -39.48 17.28
C GLY A 402 -2.51 -38.91 18.51
N ALA A 403 -2.34 -37.58 18.62
CA ALA A 403 -1.68 -36.95 19.74
C ALA A 403 -2.33 -35.61 20.09
N THR A 404 -2.19 -35.20 21.35
CA THR A 404 -2.62 -33.88 21.80
C THR A 404 -1.64 -32.80 21.33
N GLY A 405 -2.14 -31.59 21.17
CA GLY A 405 -1.38 -30.42 20.74
C GLY A 405 -1.95 -29.80 19.47
N GLN A 406 -1.22 -28.82 18.95
CA GLN A 406 -1.64 -28.06 17.78
C GLN A 406 -1.12 -28.67 16.49
N TYR A 407 -2.01 -28.77 15.50
CA TYR A 407 -1.72 -29.14 14.13
C TYR A 407 -2.05 -27.95 13.22
N ILE A 408 -1.17 -27.66 12.26
CA ILE A 408 -1.44 -26.70 11.19
C ILE A 408 -1.41 -27.46 9.88
N LEU A 409 -2.55 -27.50 9.20
CA LEU A 409 -2.73 -28.18 7.92
C LEU A 409 -3.02 -27.16 6.83
N GLN A 410 -2.68 -27.48 5.59
CA GLN A 410 -2.89 -26.59 4.46
C GLN A 410 -3.49 -27.36 3.29
N LEU A 411 -4.52 -26.79 2.66
CA LEU A 411 -4.98 -27.18 1.34
C LEU A 411 -4.39 -26.21 0.33
N GLU A 412 -3.66 -26.74 -0.63
CA GLU A 412 -3.17 -26.01 -1.80
C GLU A 412 -3.97 -26.47 -3.02
N ALA A 413 -4.41 -25.51 -3.84
CA ALA A 413 -5.01 -25.73 -5.14
C ALA A 413 -4.11 -25.13 -6.23
N ASP A 414 -3.90 -25.88 -7.31
CA ASP A 414 -3.01 -25.56 -8.44
C ASP A 414 -3.78 -25.71 -9.76
N ASP A 415 -3.92 -24.63 -10.52
CA ASP A 415 -4.57 -24.62 -11.85
C ASP A 415 -3.60 -24.93 -13.01
N GLY A 416 -2.32 -25.17 -12.70
CA GLY A 416 -1.23 -25.43 -13.64
C GLY A 416 -0.36 -24.21 -13.96
N GLU A 417 -0.76 -23.00 -13.56
CA GLU A 417 0.01 -21.76 -13.71
C GLU A 417 0.21 -21.03 -12.38
N TYR A 418 -0.83 -20.94 -11.56
CA TYR A 418 -0.82 -20.32 -10.24
C TYR A 418 -1.40 -21.25 -9.17
N THR A 419 -0.99 -20.99 -7.92
CA THR A 419 -1.44 -21.73 -6.75
C THR A 419 -2.12 -20.79 -5.77
N GLY A 420 -3.19 -21.28 -5.16
CA GLY A 420 -3.80 -20.66 -3.99
C GLY A 420 -3.88 -21.66 -2.85
N SER A 421 -3.89 -21.19 -1.62
CA SER A 421 -3.92 -22.09 -0.46
C SER A 421 -4.62 -21.49 0.73
N HIS A 422 -5.11 -22.36 1.62
CA HIS A 422 -5.73 -21.98 2.87
C HIS A 422 -5.25 -22.91 3.99
N THR A 423 -5.01 -22.34 5.18
CA THR A 423 -4.54 -23.10 6.35
C THR A 423 -5.62 -23.24 7.41
N VAL A 424 -5.69 -24.41 8.05
CA VAL A 424 -6.51 -24.65 9.25
C VAL A 424 -5.63 -25.02 10.43
N THR A 425 -5.95 -24.45 11.59
CA THR A 425 -5.38 -24.83 12.88
C THR A 425 -6.32 -25.80 13.58
N ILE A 426 -5.78 -26.91 14.09
CA ILE A 426 -6.54 -27.88 14.87
C ILE A 426 -5.87 -28.04 16.23
N ASP A 427 -6.56 -27.64 17.29
CA ASP A 427 -6.13 -27.84 18.67
C ASP A 427 -6.77 -29.11 19.23
N VAL A 428 -5.92 -30.10 19.51
CA VAL A 428 -6.34 -31.42 20.01
C VAL A 428 -6.02 -31.55 21.49
N TYR A 429 -7.03 -31.79 22.32
CA TYR A 429 -6.92 -31.96 23.77
C TYR A 429 -7.02 -33.42 24.19
N ALA A 430 -6.65 -33.72 25.44
CA ALA A 430 -6.69 -35.10 25.94
C ALA A 430 -8.12 -35.63 26.06
N ASP A 431 -9.06 -34.74 26.43
CA ASP A 431 -10.48 -35.04 26.55
C ASP A 431 -11.35 -33.79 26.29
N GLY A 432 -12.66 -33.99 26.29
CA GLY A 432 -13.64 -32.94 26.04
C GLY A 432 -13.71 -31.88 27.15
N CYS A 433 -13.25 -32.17 28.37
CA CYS A 433 -13.22 -31.19 29.45
C CYS A 433 -12.08 -30.19 29.25
N GLU A 434 -10.87 -30.68 28.94
CA GLU A 434 -9.73 -29.82 28.58
C GLU A 434 -10.05 -28.96 27.35
N ALA A 435 -10.68 -29.55 26.33
CA ALA A 435 -11.14 -28.81 25.15
C ALA A 435 -12.17 -27.74 25.51
N ALA A 436 -13.14 -28.03 26.38
CA ALA A 436 -14.14 -27.05 26.79
C ALA A 436 -13.49 -25.89 27.55
N LYS A 437 -12.51 -26.18 28.43
CA LYS A 437 -11.78 -25.19 29.23
C LYS A 437 -10.94 -24.23 28.37
N SER A 438 -10.53 -24.63 27.17
CA SER A 438 -9.73 -23.77 26.28
C SER A 438 -10.57 -22.77 25.49
N LEU A 439 -11.89 -22.98 25.39
CA LEU A 439 -12.76 -22.11 24.61
C LEU A 439 -12.99 -20.75 25.29
N PRO A 440 -13.06 -19.66 24.52
CA PRO A 440 -13.40 -18.35 25.05
C PRO A 440 -14.82 -18.37 25.63
N GLY A 441 -14.95 -17.91 26.87
CA GLY A 441 -16.24 -17.85 27.57
C GLY A 441 -16.58 -19.11 28.38
N PHE A 442 -15.67 -20.08 28.51
CA PHE A 442 -15.83 -21.17 29.48
C PHE A 442 -16.06 -20.61 30.89
N GLN A 443 -17.06 -21.16 31.59
CA GLN A 443 -17.36 -20.83 32.97
C GLN A 443 -17.36 -22.12 33.79
N LEU A 444 -16.55 -22.14 34.85
CA LEU A 444 -16.58 -23.22 35.83
C LEU A 444 -17.98 -23.30 36.44
N ILE A 445 -18.54 -24.51 36.47
CA ILE A 445 -19.78 -24.77 37.18
C ILE A 445 -19.44 -24.69 38.67
N PRO A 446 -20.07 -23.81 39.48
CA PRO A 446 -19.66 -23.63 40.87
C PRO A 446 -19.69 -24.88 41.76
N GLY A 447 -20.43 -25.92 41.34
CA GLY A 447 -20.52 -27.21 42.04
C GLY A 447 -19.57 -28.29 41.52
N ASP A 448 -18.81 -28.02 40.46
CA ASP A 448 -17.78 -28.91 39.93
C ASP A 448 -16.47 -28.56 40.67
N LEU A 449 -16.23 -29.25 41.78
CA LEU A 449 -15.19 -28.90 42.75
C LEU A 449 -13.85 -29.55 42.42
N ASN A 450 -13.85 -30.66 41.68
CA ASN A 450 -12.63 -31.29 41.15
C ASN A 450 -12.29 -30.80 39.73
N GLU A 451 -13.13 -29.96 39.14
CA GLU A 451 -13.02 -29.41 37.79
C GLU A 451 -12.93 -30.48 36.70
N ASP A 452 -13.65 -31.59 36.83
CA ASP A 452 -13.72 -32.65 35.81
C ASP A 452 -14.81 -32.39 34.74
N CYS A 453 -15.41 -31.18 34.77
CA CYS A 453 -16.51 -30.72 33.94
C CYS A 453 -17.84 -31.44 34.20
N VAL A 454 -17.97 -32.21 35.29
CA VAL A 454 -19.19 -32.97 35.62
C VAL A 454 -19.49 -32.90 37.11
N VAL A 455 -20.54 -32.17 37.51
CA VAL A 455 -21.02 -32.20 38.90
C VAL A 455 -21.63 -33.57 39.24
N ASN A 456 -20.97 -34.33 40.11
CA ASN A 456 -21.34 -35.70 40.49
C ASN A 456 -21.08 -36.02 41.98
N GLU A 457 -21.16 -37.31 42.35
CA GLU A 457 -20.98 -37.76 43.74
C GLU A 457 -19.57 -37.48 44.29
N LEU A 458 -18.55 -37.41 43.42
CA LEU A 458 -17.19 -37.06 43.82
C LEU A 458 -17.11 -35.60 44.29
N ASP A 459 -17.78 -34.67 43.60
CA ASP A 459 -17.88 -33.29 44.04
C ASP A 459 -18.63 -33.16 45.36
N LEU A 460 -19.71 -33.92 45.51
CA LEU A 460 -20.44 -33.95 46.77
C LEU A 460 -19.55 -34.45 47.92
N ALA A 461 -18.77 -35.50 47.68
CA ALA A 461 -17.83 -36.01 48.69
C ALA A 461 -16.74 -34.98 49.05
N ILE A 462 -16.23 -34.21 48.09
CA ILE A 462 -15.30 -33.10 48.33
C ILE A 462 -15.99 -32.03 49.19
N LEU A 463 -17.21 -31.64 48.83
CA LEU A 463 -18.00 -30.67 49.60
C LEU A 463 -18.27 -31.16 51.03
N GLU A 464 -18.65 -32.42 51.19
CA GLU A 464 -18.92 -33.06 52.48
C GLU A 464 -17.66 -33.15 53.35
N ALA A 465 -16.50 -33.45 52.76
CA ALA A 465 -15.22 -33.54 53.47
C ALA A 465 -14.79 -32.19 54.07
N HIS A 466 -15.04 -31.10 53.34
CA HIS A 466 -14.75 -29.74 53.78
C HIS A 466 -15.94 -29.04 54.46
N TRP A 467 -17.02 -29.79 54.74
CA TRP A 467 -18.24 -29.22 55.28
C TRP A 467 -18.00 -28.63 56.67
N LEU A 468 -18.35 -27.34 56.84
CA LEU A 468 -18.14 -26.54 58.05
C LEU A 468 -16.67 -26.19 58.38
N GLU A 469 -15.70 -26.49 57.51
CA GLU A 469 -14.35 -25.94 57.68
C GLU A 469 -14.37 -24.40 57.65
N SER A 470 -13.50 -23.77 58.44
CA SER A 470 -13.50 -22.31 58.61
C SER A 470 -12.09 -21.73 58.51
N ASN A 471 -11.90 -20.79 57.60
CA ASN A 471 -10.67 -20.01 57.45
C ASN A 471 -10.69 -18.69 58.25
N LYS A 472 -11.51 -18.59 59.30
CA LYS A 472 -11.52 -17.41 60.18
C LYS A 472 -10.26 -17.43 61.04
N LEU A 473 -9.51 -16.34 61.05
CA LEU A 473 -8.45 -16.10 62.04
C LEU A 473 -9.12 -15.82 63.40
N GLU A 474 -8.61 -16.47 64.45
CA GLU A 474 -9.03 -16.22 65.84
C GLU A 474 -8.45 -14.92 66.41
#